data_AF-A0A8W8NDG9-F1
#
_entry.id   AF-A0A8W8NDG9-F1
#
_cell.length_a   1.000
_cell.length_b   1.000
_cell.length_c   1.000
_cell.angle_alpha   90.00
_cell.angle_beta   90.00
_cell.angle_gamma   90.00
#
_symmetry.space_group_name_H-M   'P 1'
#
loop_
_entity.id
_entity.type
_entity.pdbx_description
1 polymer ?
#
loop_
_entity_poly.entity_id
_entity_poly.type
_entity_poly.pdbx_seq_one_letter_code
_entity_poly.pdbx_strand_id
1 'polypeptide(L)'
;IMGISRDKWHKRRKTGGRMTQIRKKRKFELGRPAANTKAEKEEAVLKKLESASKKTKRKYAEREKLAKVEHALDDQFSAGRVLAKVASRPGQCGRCDGYILEGKELEFYQRKLKTKKGK
;
A
#
# COMPACT_ATOMS: atom_id res chain seq x y z
N ILE A 1 -13.88 30.13 11.72
CA ILE A 1 -13.42 29.47 12.97
C ILE A 1 -12.27 28.52 12.63
N MET A 2 -11.12 28.63 13.30
CA MET A 2 -9.97 27.76 13.04
C MET A 2 -10.10 26.43 13.79
N GLY A 3 -10.21 25.33 13.04
CA GLY A 3 -10.40 23.96 13.54
C GLY A 3 -9.16 23.34 14.21
N ILE A 4 -8.86 22.08 13.85
CA ILE A 4 -7.71 21.32 14.38
C ILE A 4 -6.41 22.08 14.10
N SER A 5 -5.50 22.11 15.08
CA SER A 5 -4.21 22.83 15.00
C SER A 5 -3.06 21.86 15.24
N ARG A 6 -1.98 22.01 14.45
CA ARG A 6 -0.73 21.25 14.51
C ARG A 6 0.37 21.99 15.26
N ASP A 7 0.03 23.06 16.00
CA ASP A 7 0.95 23.80 16.83
C ASP A 7 1.52 22.93 17.96
N LYS A 8 2.64 23.33 18.56
CA LYS A 8 3.26 22.60 19.69
C LYS A 8 2.92 23.21 21.05
N TRP A 9 2.34 24.42 21.07
CA TRP A 9 2.16 25.22 22.28
C TRP A 9 1.05 24.69 23.18
N HIS A 10 0.10 23.94 22.62
CA HIS A 10 -0.92 23.23 23.41
C HIS A 10 -0.37 22.02 24.18
N LYS A 11 0.86 21.56 23.91
CA LYS A 11 1.48 20.41 24.59
C LYS A 11 2.26 20.87 25.84
N ARG A 12 2.53 19.92 26.74
CA ARG A 12 3.38 20.15 27.92
C ARG A 12 4.87 20.22 27.55
N ARG A 13 5.66 20.88 28.39
CA ARG A 13 7.13 20.91 28.31
C ARG A 13 7.71 19.53 28.65
N LYS A 14 8.98 19.29 28.30
CA LYS A 14 9.71 18.06 28.68
C LYS A 14 9.72 17.84 30.20
N THR A 15 9.75 18.92 30.97
CA THR A 15 9.67 18.91 32.44
C THR A 15 8.26 18.61 32.99
N GLY A 16 7.25 18.43 32.13
CA GLY A 16 5.85 18.21 32.53
C GLY A 16 5.05 19.50 32.78
N GLY A 17 5.72 20.65 32.90
CA GLY A 17 5.08 21.95 33.10
C GLY A 17 4.17 22.36 31.93
N ARG A 18 3.07 23.05 32.24
CA ARG A 18 2.14 23.59 31.23
C ARG A 18 2.79 24.75 30.49
N MET A 19 2.58 24.83 29.17
CA MET A 19 3.06 25.93 28.35
C MET A 19 1.95 26.98 28.19
N THR A 20 2.29 28.25 28.31
CA THR A 20 1.36 29.36 28.07
C THR A 20 1.21 29.60 26.58
N GLN A 21 -0.01 29.95 26.13
CA GLN A 21 -0.25 30.32 24.74
C GLN A 21 0.24 31.74 24.50
N ILE A 22 1.30 31.89 23.71
CA ILE A 22 1.91 33.20 23.39
C ILE A 22 1.10 33.94 22.30
N ARG A 23 0.41 33.18 21.43
CA ARG A 23 -0.33 33.73 20.28
C ARG A 23 -1.56 32.89 19.96
N LYS A 24 -2.50 33.50 19.24
CA LYS A 24 -3.66 32.81 18.65
C LYS A 24 -3.21 31.88 17.50
N LYS A 25 -4.06 30.90 17.17
CA LYS A 25 -3.81 29.93 16.08
C LYS A 25 -3.52 30.65 14.75
N ARG A 26 -2.61 30.11 13.93
CA ARG A 26 -2.27 30.65 12.59
C ARG A 26 -2.64 29.70 11.44
N LYS A 27 -2.94 30.27 10.25
CA LYS A 27 -3.38 29.51 9.07
C LYS A 27 -2.43 28.38 8.65
N PHE A 28 -1.11 28.58 8.79
CA PHE A 28 -0.11 27.57 8.44
C PHE A 28 -0.03 26.40 9.45
N GLU A 29 -0.62 26.54 10.64
CA GLU A 29 -0.68 25.48 11.66
C GLU A 29 -1.97 24.64 11.53
N LEU A 30 -2.77 24.84 10.48
CA LEU A 30 -4.05 24.14 10.30
C LEU A 30 -3.84 22.62 10.11
N GLY A 31 -4.61 21.83 10.84
CA GLY A 31 -4.80 20.40 10.58
C GLY A 31 -6.09 20.15 9.79
N ARG A 32 -6.08 19.13 8.94
CA ARG A 32 -7.27 18.62 8.25
C ARG A 32 -7.68 17.26 8.84
N PRO A 33 -8.98 16.90 8.83
CA PRO A 33 -9.41 15.57 9.23
C PRO A 33 -8.78 14.49 8.34
N ALA A 34 -8.65 13.27 8.87
CA ALA A 34 -8.12 12.14 8.12
C ALA A 34 -9.05 11.76 6.96
N ALA A 35 -8.46 11.32 5.84
CA ALA A 35 -9.21 11.01 4.62
C ALA A 35 -10.03 9.71 4.71
N ASN A 36 -9.60 8.72 5.51
CA ASN A 36 -10.28 7.43 5.70
C ASN A 36 -10.71 6.76 4.38
N THR A 37 -9.78 6.70 3.41
CA THR A 37 -10.01 6.16 2.06
C THR A 37 -10.49 4.71 2.10
N LYS A 38 -11.58 4.40 1.40
CA LYS A 38 -12.16 3.06 1.27
C LYS A 38 -11.86 2.49 -0.12
N ALA A 39 -11.88 1.17 -0.24
CA ALA A 39 -11.72 0.49 -1.51
C ALA A 39 -13.06 0.43 -2.25
N GLU A 40 -13.04 0.72 -3.54
CA GLU A 40 -14.12 0.45 -4.49
C GLU A 40 -13.63 -0.59 -5.50
N LYS A 41 -14.56 -1.40 -6.02
CA LYS A 41 -14.22 -2.44 -7.00
C LYS A 41 -14.29 -1.84 -8.39
N GLU A 42 -13.16 -1.79 -9.08
CA GLU A 42 -13.10 -1.52 -10.51
C GLU A 42 -12.60 -2.79 -11.19
N GLU A 43 -13.39 -3.33 -12.13
CA GLU A 43 -13.01 -4.53 -12.88
C GLU A 43 -12.36 -4.13 -14.20
N ALA A 44 -11.08 -4.47 -14.35
CA ALA A 44 -10.34 -4.26 -15.58
C ALA A 44 -10.51 -5.46 -16.51
N VAL A 45 -10.92 -5.20 -17.75
CA VAL A 45 -11.04 -6.23 -18.80
C VAL A 45 -9.65 -6.49 -19.41
N LEU A 46 -9.16 -7.72 -19.24
CA LEU A 46 -7.91 -8.18 -19.86
C LEU A 46 -8.16 -8.59 -21.31
N LYS A 47 -7.40 -7.99 -22.25
CA LYS A 47 -7.38 -8.41 -23.66
C LYS A 47 -6.38 -9.56 -23.86
N LYS A 48 -6.85 -10.65 -24.48
CA LYS A 48 -6.00 -11.75 -24.94
C LYS A 48 -5.26 -11.40 -26.23
N LEU A 49 -4.01 -11.86 -26.33
CA LEU A 49 -3.13 -11.67 -27.48
C LEU A 49 -2.91 -13.05 -28.13
N GLU A 50 -3.69 -13.36 -29.17
CA GLU A 50 -3.78 -14.71 -29.74
C GLU A 50 -3.00 -14.89 -31.05
N SER A 51 -2.40 -13.85 -31.64
CA SER A 51 -1.73 -13.94 -32.95
C SER A 51 -0.23 -13.56 -32.91
N ALA A 52 0.61 -14.51 -32.49
CA ALA A 52 2.08 -14.32 -32.45
C ALA A 52 2.83 -14.98 -33.63
N SER A 53 3.72 -14.21 -34.26
CA SER A 53 4.62 -14.63 -35.35
C SER A 53 5.70 -15.65 -34.93
N LYS A 54 6.25 -16.42 -35.89
CA LYS A 54 7.29 -17.46 -35.67
C LYS A 54 8.53 -16.96 -34.93
N LYS A 55 9.00 -15.73 -35.21
CA LYS A 55 10.15 -15.12 -34.50
C LYS A 55 9.83 -14.89 -33.02
N THR A 56 8.59 -14.50 -32.71
CA THR A 56 8.12 -14.25 -31.35
C THR A 56 8.05 -15.55 -30.54
N LYS A 57 7.65 -16.67 -31.17
CA LYS A 57 7.63 -17.99 -30.52
C LYS A 57 9.02 -18.44 -30.05
N ARG A 58 10.04 -18.27 -30.89
CA ARG A 58 11.43 -18.58 -30.51
C ARG A 58 11.91 -17.76 -29.31
N LYS A 59 11.56 -16.46 -29.28
CA LYS A 59 11.85 -15.56 -28.16
C LYS A 59 11.15 -15.98 -26.87
N TYR A 60 9.91 -16.48 -26.93
CA TYR A 60 9.20 -16.99 -25.75
C TYR A 60 9.81 -18.29 -25.22
N ALA A 61 10.18 -19.22 -26.10
CA ALA A 61 10.86 -20.46 -25.70
C ALA A 61 12.20 -20.22 -24.99
N GLU A 62 12.93 -19.17 -25.38
CA GLU A 62 14.15 -18.76 -24.67
C GLU A 62 13.86 -18.15 -23.28
N ARG A 63 12.78 -17.36 -23.15
CA ARG A 63 12.36 -16.76 -21.87
C ARG A 63 11.82 -17.77 -20.88
N GLU A 64 11.11 -18.78 -21.37
CA GLU A 64 10.49 -19.85 -20.56
C GLU A 64 11.50 -20.57 -19.68
N LYS A 65 12.74 -20.74 -20.16
CA LYS A 65 13.82 -21.42 -19.41
C LYS A 65 14.14 -20.77 -18.07
N LEU A 66 13.99 -19.44 -17.97
CA LEU A 66 14.28 -18.66 -16.76
C LEU A 66 13.00 -18.22 -16.03
N ALA A 67 11.83 -18.60 -16.53
CA ALA A 67 10.53 -18.11 -16.04
C ALA A 67 10.01 -18.86 -14.81
N LYS A 68 10.90 -19.38 -13.95
CA LYS A 68 10.47 -20.07 -12.72
C LYS A 68 9.98 -19.05 -11.70
N VAL A 69 8.74 -19.22 -11.25
CA VAL A 69 8.11 -18.42 -10.21
C VAL A 69 8.19 -19.18 -8.87
N GLU A 70 8.18 -18.45 -7.76
CA GLU A 70 8.14 -19.05 -6.43
C GLU A 70 6.78 -19.75 -6.20
N HIS A 71 6.79 -20.98 -5.67
CA HIS A 71 5.57 -21.75 -5.42
C HIS A 71 4.51 -20.99 -4.60
N ALA A 72 4.93 -20.19 -3.61
CA ALA A 72 4.02 -19.41 -2.77
C ALA A 72 3.25 -18.32 -3.54
N LEU A 73 3.76 -17.89 -4.70
CA LEU A 73 3.09 -16.98 -5.62
C LEU A 73 2.17 -17.73 -6.59
N ASP A 74 2.55 -18.93 -7.04
CA ASP A 74 1.70 -19.76 -7.91
C ASP A 74 0.36 -20.13 -7.26
N ASP A 75 0.37 -20.41 -5.95
CA ASP A 75 -0.86 -20.64 -5.17
C ASP A 75 -1.80 -19.42 -5.19
N GLN A 76 -1.25 -18.20 -5.17
CA GLN A 76 -1.99 -16.94 -5.21
C GLN A 76 -2.52 -16.61 -6.60
N PHE A 77 -1.73 -16.87 -7.65
CA PHE A 77 -2.17 -16.73 -9.03
C PHE A 77 -3.32 -17.67 -9.35
N SER A 78 -3.27 -18.91 -8.87
CA SER A 78 -4.36 -19.88 -8.99
C SER A 78 -5.63 -19.42 -8.26
N ALA A 79 -5.48 -18.74 -7.12
CA ALA A 79 -6.60 -18.13 -6.40
C ALA A 79 -7.13 -16.82 -7.03
N GLY A 80 -6.48 -16.31 -8.09
CA GLY A 80 -6.84 -15.07 -8.78
C GLY A 80 -6.63 -13.80 -7.96
N ARG A 81 -5.91 -13.88 -6.82
CA ARG A 81 -5.68 -12.75 -5.91
C ARG A 81 -4.29 -12.83 -5.31
N VAL A 82 -3.55 -11.74 -5.40
CA VAL A 82 -2.19 -11.61 -4.86
C VAL A 82 -2.15 -10.68 -3.65
N LEU A 83 -1.25 -10.96 -2.72
CA LEU A 83 -0.95 -10.08 -1.60
C LEU A 83 0.05 -9.00 -2.03
N ALA A 84 -0.25 -7.75 -1.67
CA ALA A 84 0.57 -6.60 -1.98
C ALA A 84 0.64 -5.65 -0.78
N LYS A 85 1.70 -4.85 -0.73
CA LYS A 85 1.85 -3.77 0.25
C LYS A 85 1.72 -2.42 -0.45
N VAL A 86 0.82 -1.59 0.07
CA VAL A 86 0.69 -0.18 -0.33
C VAL A 86 1.93 0.59 0.14
N ALA A 87 2.61 1.25 -0.79
CA ALA A 87 3.79 2.08 -0.53
C ALA A 87 3.48 3.59 -0.62
N SER A 88 2.35 3.96 -1.23
CA SER A 88 1.89 5.35 -1.35
C SER A 88 1.15 5.86 -0.10
N ARG A 89 0.70 7.13 -0.14
CA ARG A 89 -0.15 7.76 0.89
C ARG A 89 -1.44 8.29 0.26
N PRO A 90 -2.47 7.42 0.06
CA PRO A 90 -3.67 7.75 -0.71
C PRO A 90 -4.39 9.02 -0.23
N GLY A 91 -4.46 9.25 1.08
CA GLY A 91 -5.09 10.47 1.64
C GLY A 91 -4.35 11.79 1.36
N GLN A 92 -3.19 11.76 0.72
CA GLN A 92 -2.44 12.94 0.28
C GLN A 92 -2.28 12.95 -1.25
N CYS A 93 -1.88 11.83 -1.84
CA CYS A 93 -1.57 11.74 -3.27
C CYS A 93 -2.73 11.23 -4.15
N GLY A 94 -3.81 10.71 -3.56
CA GLY A 94 -4.95 10.16 -4.29
C GLY A 94 -4.69 8.83 -5.00
N ARG A 95 -3.52 8.22 -4.82
CA ARG A 95 -3.13 6.94 -5.46
C ARG A 95 -2.83 5.86 -4.44
N CYS A 96 -3.13 4.60 -4.77
CA CYS A 96 -2.90 3.42 -3.94
C CYS A 96 -1.84 2.50 -4.57
N ASP A 97 -0.69 3.08 -4.90
CA ASP A 97 0.42 2.35 -5.51
C ASP A 97 1.17 1.50 -4.48
N GLY A 98 1.74 0.39 -4.93
CA GLY A 98 2.41 -0.58 -4.07
C GLY A 98 3.22 -1.59 -4.87
N TYR A 99 3.65 -2.64 -4.18
CA TYR A 99 4.37 -3.76 -4.79
C TYR A 99 3.84 -5.10 -4.25
N ILE A 100 4.02 -6.15 -5.04
CA ILE A 100 3.63 -7.53 -4.69
C ILE A 100 4.59 -8.06 -3.64
N LEU A 101 4.06 -8.79 -2.66
CA LEU A 101 4.87 -9.41 -1.62
C LEU A 101 5.49 -10.72 -2.14
N GLU A 102 6.81 -10.87 -2.00
CA GLU A 102 7.56 -12.02 -2.49
C GLU A 102 8.52 -12.57 -1.40
N GLY A 103 8.90 -13.84 -1.51
CA GLY A 103 9.91 -14.49 -0.65
C GLY A 103 9.64 -14.34 0.86
N LYS A 104 10.68 -13.93 1.61
CA LYS A 104 10.62 -13.83 3.08
C LYS A 104 9.60 -12.81 3.58
N GLU A 105 9.33 -11.74 2.81
CA GLU A 105 8.34 -10.73 3.19
C GLU A 105 6.94 -11.31 3.10
N LEU A 106 6.66 -12.06 2.02
CA LEU A 106 5.41 -12.79 1.85
C LEU A 106 5.18 -13.80 2.99
N GLU A 107 6.19 -14.62 3.28
CA GLU A 107 6.13 -15.61 4.36
C GLU A 107 5.83 -14.96 5.72
N PHE A 108 6.50 -13.85 6.04
CA PHE A 108 6.29 -13.10 7.27
C PHE A 108 4.84 -12.63 7.42
N TYR A 109 4.28 -12.00 6.39
CA TYR A 109 2.90 -11.50 6.45
C TYR A 109 1.87 -12.63 6.44
N GLN A 110 2.09 -13.69 5.68
CA GLN A 110 1.22 -14.86 5.71
C GLN A 110 1.16 -15.46 7.13
N ARG A 111 2.30 -15.59 7.82
CA ARG A 111 2.33 -16.07 9.21
C ARG A 111 1.53 -15.16 10.14
N LYS A 112 1.69 -13.83 10.02
CA LYS A 112 0.95 -12.85 10.83
C LYS A 112 -0.56 -12.92 10.58
N LEU A 113 -0.99 -13.08 9.33
CA LEU A 113 -2.41 -13.22 8.96
C LEU A 113 -2.99 -14.52 9.51
N LYS A 114 -2.27 -15.63 9.41
CA LYS A 114 -2.68 -16.94 9.98
C LYS A 114 -2.86 -16.84 11.50
N THR A 115 -1.88 -16.30 12.23
CA THR A 115 -1.99 -16.11 13.69
C THR A 115 -3.16 -15.21 14.08
N LYS A 116 -3.43 -14.14 13.30
CA LYS A 116 -4.56 -13.25 13.58
C LYS A 116 -5.91 -13.93 13.34
N LYS A 117 -6.02 -14.82 12.36
CA LYS A 117 -7.27 -15.55 12.04
C LYS A 117 -7.59 -16.65 13.07
N GLY A 118 -6.57 -17.23 13.69
CA GLY A 118 -6.72 -18.26 14.73
C GLY A 118 -6.98 -17.71 16.14
N LYS A 119 -6.95 -16.39 16.31
CA LYS A 119 -7.45 -15.70 17.52
C LYS A 119 -8.89 -15.26 17.27
#